data_AF-A0AAU0USN3-F1
#
_entry.id   AF-A0AAU0USN3-F1
#
_cell.length_a   1.000
_cell.length_b   1.000
_cell.length_c   1.000
_cell.angle_alpha   90.00
_cell.angle_beta   90.00
_cell.angle_gamma   90.00
#
_symmetry.space_group_name_H-M   'P 1'
#
loop_
_entity.id
_entity.type
_entity.pdbx_description
1 polymer ?
#
loop_
_entity_poly.entity_id
_entity_poly.type
_entity_poly.pdbx_seq_one_letter_code
_entity_poly.pdbx_strand_id
1 'polypeptide(L)'
;MKETFQNSLNNKNEMTIAWELVPGRGAREKSQESALKAAEEAAKGDRVHALTITDNPGGNPAILADYLGMEILRMGIEPLVHFSCKDKNRYQMESQLYALNRAEVNNLLVLTGDYPEALEGRRPKPVFDMDSTHTLELITKMNNGLEVQGRKGPIKYHPTSFFTGAAVSPFKATEAEQVTQYFKLEKKVAAGARFIVTQLGYDARKFHEVLQFLKVHNGDIPVLGNLYILSYSAAKLMNQNQIPGCVVPDKLLAKIEEEKDASDKGLEKRLLRAAKMYAVMKGMGFSGVHIGGHNIKYHQVEYIIDKGEELSIDWQDLAAEFDYPIPGGFYYFEKDKASGLNTTKPVNREKLPLNAPVGITYKISRIMHSIFFDPGKPLYRAMKYLSKALDGSILERPFHKLELLLKVGLYDCKDCGDCALPDTGYVCPMSQCPKNQRNGPCGGSNNGFCEVNPDRQCIYVRAYSRLKKYGEEEQLRGTQIPACNWDLYQTSGWKNFYLGRDHAAACPVDKAKDKKIKELAQH
;
A
#
# COMPACT_ATOMS: atom_id res chain seq x y z
N MET A 1 5.54 2.48 33.83
CA MET A 1 5.60 3.12 32.50
C MET A 1 4.59 2.43 31.63
N LYS A 2 3.78 3.16 30.86
CA LYS A 2 2.86 2.58 29.87
C LYS A 2 3.68 1.81 28.83
N GLU A 3 3.22 0.64 28.42
CA GLU A 3 3.92 -0.16 27.39
C GLU A 3 3.94 0.62 26.07
N THR A 4 5.08 0.63 25.37
CA THR A 4 5.21 1.34 24.09
C THR A 4 4.39 0.62 23.02
N PHE A 5 3.96 1.34 21.98
CA PHE A 5 3.23 0.74 20.86
C PHE A 5 4.02 -0.41 20.24
N GLN A 6 5.32 -0.20 20.03
CA GLN A 6 6.21 -1.23 19.52
C GLN A 6 6.26 -2.47 20.42
N ASN A 7 6.36 -2.32 21.74
CA ASN A 7 6.44 -3.46 22.65
C ASN A 7 5.12 -4.24 22.70
N SER A 8 4.00 -3.53 22.78
CA SER A 8 2.67 -4.15 22.81
C SER A 8 2.43 -5.04 21.57
N LEU A 9 2.88 -4.62 20.38
CA LEU A 9 2.73 -5.42 19.15
C LEU A 9 3.53 -6.71 19.15
N ASN A 10 4.59 -6.78 19.95
CA ASN A 10 5.41 -7.99 20.10
C ASN A 10 4.94 -8.86 21.29
N ASN A 11 4.02 -8.35 22.11
CA ASN A 11 3.44 -9.08 23.23
C ASN A 11 2.25 -9.92 22.77
N LYS A 12 2.46 -11.23 22.56
CA LYS A 12 1.40 -12.15 22.10
C LYS A 12 0.25 -12.33 23.11
N ASN A 13 0.39 -11.87 24.35
CA ASN A 13 -0.63 -11.97 25.39
C ASN A 13 -1.52 -10.72 25.49
N GLU A 14 -1.20 -9.67 24.74
CA GLU A 14 -1.90 -8.40 24.77
C GLU A 14 -2.39 -8.03 23.38
N MET A 15 -3.56 -7.40 23.31
CA MET A 15 -4.10 -6.89 22.06
C MET A 15 -3.77 -5.41 21.94
N THR A 16 -2.87 -5.05 21.01
CA THR A 16 -2.52 -3.64 20.79
C THR A 16 -3.74 -2.86 20.29
N ILE A 17 -3.96 -1.67 20.86
CA ILE A 17 -5.05 -0.77 20.48
C ILE A 17 -4.46 0.51 19.88
N ALA A 18 -4.66 0.70 18.58
CA ALA A 18 -4.43 1.98 17.90
C ALA A 18 -5.79 2.65 17.62
N TRP A 19 -5.99 3.89 18.06
CA TRP A 19 -7.25 4.64 17.85
C TRP A 19 -7.04 5.83 16.89
N GLU A 20 -7.79 5.84 15.79
CA GLU A 20 -7.65 6.82 14.71
C GLU A 20 -8.32 8.16 15.01
N LEU A 21 -7.56 9.23 14.83
CA LEU A 21 -8.01 10.61 14.87
C LEU A 21 -7.96 11.22 13.46
N VAL A 22 -9.08 11.81 13.06
CA VAL A 22 -9.25 12.47 11.76
C VAL A 22 -9.49 13.96 11.99
N PRO A 23 -8.42 14.77 12.13
CA PRO A 23 -8.52 16.16 12.58
C PRO A 23 -9.12 17.10 11.52
N GLY A 24 -9.03 16.74 10.24
CA GLY A 24 -9.61 17.51 9.13
C GLY A 24 -8.87 18.83 8.83
N ARG A 25 -9.52 19.68 8.02
CA ARG A 25 -9.00 20.98 7.57
C ARG A 25 -9.09 22.02 8.68
N GLY A 26 -8.10 22.92 8.73
CA GLY A 26 -8.03 23.98 9.73
C GLY A 26 -6.89 23.74 10.73
N ALA A 27 -6.76 24.63 11.71
CA ALA A 27 -5.76 24.55 12.78
C ALA A 27 -6.33 24.58 14.20
N ARG A 28 -7.51 25.16 14.43
CA ARG A 28 -8.13 25.40 15.76
C ARG A 28 -9.64 25.23 15.75
N GLU A 29 -10.15 24.55 14.73
CA GLU A 29 -11.56 24.31 14.54
C GLU A 29 -11.98 23.15 15.45
N LYS A 30 -13.30 22.97 15.57
CA LYS A 30 -13.88 21.96 16.45
C LYS A 30 -13.29 20.57 16.25
N SER A 31 -12.90 20.21 15.03
CA SER A 31 -12.33 18.88 14.73
C SER A 31 -10.93 18.70 15.31
N GLN A 32 -10.05 19.71 15.22
CA GLN A 32 -8.72 19.69 15.84
C GLN A 32 -8.84 19.71 17.37
N GLU A 33 -9.66 20.61 17.92
CA GLU A 33 -9.88 20.68 19.37
C GLU A 33 -10.48 19.37 19.93
N SER A 34 -11.38 18.73 19.17
CA SER A 34 -11.91 17.42 19.56
C SER A 34 -10.87 16.31 19.50
N ALA A 35 -9.95 16.35 18.54
CA ALA A 35 -8.86 15.38 18.42
C ALA A 35 -7.85 15.54 19.57
N LEU A 36 -7.48 16.77 19.93
CA LEU A 36 -6.61 17.04 21.07
C LEU A 36 -7.26 16.63 22.39
N LYS A 37 -8.55 16.94 22.59
CA LYS A 37 -9.28 16.49 23.77
C LYS A 37 -9.33 14.95 23.87
N ALA A 38 -9.60 14.27 22.75
CA ALA A 38 -9.57 12.81 22.68
C ALA A 38 -8.18 12.26 23.02
N ALA A 39 -7.12 12.94 22.60
CA ALA A 39 -5.76 12.58 22.95
C ALA A 39 -5.45 12.74 24.44
N GLU A 40 -5.90 13.83 25.07
CA GLU A 40 -5.78 14.02 26.51
C GLU A 40 -6.53 12.94 27.32
N GLU A 41 -7.73 12.55 26.88
CA GLU A 41 -8.51 11.47 27.49
C GLU A 41 -7.75 10.14 27.38
N ALA A 42 -7.26 9.80 26.18
CA ALA A 42 -6.51 8.57 25.93
C ALA A 42 -5.15 8.52 26.64
N ALA A 43 -4.49 9.66 26.83
CA ALA A 43 -3.23 9.77 27.58
C ALA A 43 -3.44 9.54 29.09
N LYS A 44 -4.56 9.99 29.64
CA LYS A 44 -4.94 9.76 31.05
C LYS A 44 -5.40 8.32 31.30
N GLY A 45 -5.97 7.67 30.29
CA GLY A 45 -6.37 6.27 30.37
C GLY A 45 -5.25 5.29 29.99
N ASP A 46 -5.51 4.00 30.21
CA ASP A 46 -4.56 2.90 30.00
C ASP A 46 -4.96 1.96 28.84
N ARG A 47 -6.15 2.14 28.27
CA ARG A 47 -6.72 1.22 27.26
C ARG A 47 -6.16 1.37 25.83
N VAL A 48 -5.59 2.53 25.49
CA VAL A 48 -5.09 2.84 24.13
C VAL A 48 -3.57 2.93 24.11
N HIS A 49 -2.93 2.20 23.21
CA HIS A 49 -1.47 2.10 23.08
C HIS A 49 -0.90 3.18 22.16
N ALA A 50 -1.62 3.52 21.09
CA ALA A 50 -1.25 4.59 20.18
C ALA A 50 -2.46 5.36 19.64
N LEU A 51 -2.26 6.65 19.37
CA LEU A 51 -3.21 7.47 18.61
C LEU A 51 -2.72 7.61 17.18
N THR A 52 -3.48 7.09 16.23
CA THR A 52 -3.10 7.12 14.83
C THR A 52 -3.71 8.33 14.12
N ILE A 53 -2.93 9.03 13.30
CA ILE A 53 -3.29 10.35 12.79
C ILE A 53 -3.22 10.35 11.28
N THR A 54 -4.35 10.63 10.63
CA THR A 54 -4.45 10.59 9.16
C THR A 54 -3.79 11.80 8.50
N ASP A 55 -2.98 11.57 7.45
CA ASP A 55 -2.41 12.61 6.60
C ASP A 55 -3.29 12.86 5.35
N ASN A 56 -3.92 14.04 5.31
CA ASN A 56 -4.77 14.51 4.21
C ASN A 56 -5.81 13.46 3.73
N PRO A 57 -6.63 12.89 4.63
CA PRO A 57 -7.48 11.73 4.32
C PRO A 57 -8.38 11.95 3.10
N GLY A 58 -8.52 10.93 2.25
CA GLY A 58 -9.37 10.98 1.06
C GLY A 58 -8.91 11.97 -0.01
N GLY A 59 -7.64 12.39 0.01
CA GLY A 59 -7.10 13.37 -0.94
C GLY A 59 -7.45 14.82 -0.61
N ASN A 60 -8.02 15.08 0.57
CA ASN A 60 -8.44 16.41 1.01
C ASN A 60 -7.39 17.06 1.93
N PRO A 61 -7.22 18.39 1.87
CA PRO A 61 -6.29 19.10 2.74
C PRO A 61 -6.75 19.02 4.21
N ALA A 62 -5.81 18.68 5.07
CA ALA A 62 -5.95 18.64 6.52
C ALA A 62 -4.74 19.33 7.19
N ILE A 63 -4.82 19.58 8.50
CA ILE A 63 -3.62 19.89 9.29
C ILE A 63 -2.60 18.74 9.14
N LEU A 64 -1.31 19.09 9.16
CA LEU A 64 -0.23 18.09 9.08
C LEU A 64 -0.31 17.13 10.26
N ALA A 65 -0.41 15.84 9.96
CA ALA A 65 -0.43 14.76 10.96
C ALA A 65 0.81 14.78 11.86
N ASP A 66 1.96 15.14 11.30
CA ASP A 66 3.23 15.34 12.01
C ASP A 66 3.10 16.26 13.21
N TYR A 67 2.45 17.41 13.01
CA TYR A 67 2.37 18.44 14.04
C TYR A 67 1.49 17.99 15.20
N LEU A 68 0.35 17.40 14.88
CA LEU A 68 -0.50 16.78 15.89
C LEU A 68 0.21 15.60 16.58
N GLY A 69 1.01 14.82 15.86
CA GLY A 69 1.83 13.76 16.43
C GLY A 69 2.78 14.30 17.50
N MET A 70 3.44 15.42 17.24
CA MET A 70 4.31 16.08 18.21
C MET A 70 3.54 16.59 19.44
N GLU A 71 2.35 17.17 19.25
CA GLU A 71 1.50 17.62 20.37
C GLU A 71 1.03 16.45 21.22
N ILE A 72 0.55 15.38 20.58
CA ILE A 72 0.08 14.15 21.22
C ILE A 72 1.20 13.48 22.01
N LEU A 73 2.41 13.42 21.45
CA LEU A 73 3.57 12.87 22.15
C LEU A 73 3.87 13.64 23.45
N ARG A 74 3.74 14.98 23.44
CA ARG A 74 3.92 15.81 24.65
C ARG A 74 2.84 15.59 25.70
N MET A 75 1.66 15.10 25.31
CA MET A 75 0.60 14.71 26.24
C MET A 75 0.87 13.36 26.92
N GLY A 76 1.89 12.61 26.48
CA GLY A 76 2.32 11.36 27.10
C GLY A 76 1.72 10.09 26.50
N ILE A 77 1.20 10.14 25.27
CA ILE A 77 0.72 8.97 24.52
C ILE A 77 1.42 8.89 23.16
N GLU A 78 1.70 7.68 22.68
CA GLU A 78 2.45 7.50 21.45
C GLU A 78 1.58 7.85 20.21
N PRO A 79 2.05 8.74 19.33
CA PRO A 79 1.42 8.95 18.05
C PRO A 79 1.84 7.86 17.04
N LEU A 80 0.93 7.42 16.20
CA LEU A 80 1.19 6.66 14.97
C LEU A 80 0.85 7.56 13.78
N VAL A 81 1.85 8.21 13.20
CA VAL A 81 1.62 9.19 12.13
C VAL A 81 1.46 8.47 10.78
N HIS A 82 0.36 8.74 10.06
CA HIS A 82 0.26 8.30 8.67
C HIS A 82 1.24 9.12 7.83
N PHE A 83 2.28 8.50 7.30
CA PHE A 83 3.25 9.14 6.43
C PHE A 83 2.90 8.83 4.98
N SER A 84 2.20 9.75 4.30
CA SER A 84 1.77 9.55 2.92
C SER A 84 2.79 10.08 1.90
N CYS A 85 3.01 9.34 0.81
CA CYS A 85 3.95 9.71 -0.26
C CYS A 85 3.38 10.79 -1.21
N LYS A 86 2.06 10.92 -1.27
CA LYS A 86 1.41 11.94 -2.09
C LYS A 86 1.85 13.35 -1.70
N ASP A 87 1.76 14.25 -2.66
CA ASP A 87 2.03 15.68 -2.52
C ASP A 87 3.50 16.00 -2.17
N LYS A 88 4.40 14.99 -2.20
CA LYS A 88 5.80 15.09 -1.78
C LYS A 88 6.73 14.48 -2.81
N ASN A 89 7.87 15.14 -3.04
CA ASN A 89 9.03 14.53 -3.69
C ASN A 89 9.98 13.95 -2.63
N ARG A 90 11.03 13.23 -3.06
CA ARG A 90 11.98 12.62 -2.12
C ARG A 90 12.68 13.59 -1.15
N TYR A 91 12.93 14.84 -1.56
CA TYR A 91 13.49 15.86 -0.67
C TYR A 91 12.54 16.23 0.46
N GLN A 92 11.27 16.46 0.13
CA GLN A 92 10.25 16.76 1.13
C GLN A 92 10.09 15.59 2.10
N MET A 93 10.09 14.35 1.58
CA MET A 93 9.97 13.16 2.43
C MET A 93 11.16 13.02 3.39
N GLU A 94 12.40 13.09 2.89
CA GLU A 94 13.60 12.96 3.74
C GLU A 94 13.68 14.09 4.79
N SER A 95 13.41 15.34 4.39
CA SER A 95 13.40 16.48 5.31
C SER A 95 12.34 16.33 6.41
N GLN A 96 11.15 15.88 6.03
CA GLN A 96 10.05 15.62 6.97
C GLN A 96 10.40 14.49 7.95
N LEU A 97 11.04 13.42 7.47
CA LEU A 97 11.53 12.34 8.32
C LEU A 97 12.59 12.87 9.32
N TYR A 98 13.58 13.66 8.89
CA TYR A 98 14.52 14.24 9.87
C TYR A 98 13.83 15.11 10.93
N ALA A 99 12.80 15.88 10.54
CA ALA A 99 12.02 16.68 11.48
C ALA A 99 11.26 15.81 12.50
N LEU A 100 10.60 14.73 12.04
CA LEU A 100 9.90 13.78 12.91
C LEU A 100 10.87 13.07 13.87
N ASN A 101 12.01 12.59 13.37
CA ASN A 101 13.04 11.98 14.20
C ASN A 101 13.58 12.97 15.25
N ARG A 102 13.82 14.23 14.87
CA ARG A 102 14.25 15.28 15.80
C ARG A 102 13.21 15.57 16.89
N ALA A 103 11.93 15.39 16.57
CA ALA A 103 10.82 15.54 17.51
C ALA A 103 10.45 14.24 18.24
N GLU A 104 11.21 13.17 18.06
CA GLU A 104 11.03 11.85 18.69
C GLU A 104 9.71 11.15 18.31
N VAL A 105 9.08 11.57 17.21
CA VAL A 105 7.90 10.92 16.63
C VAL A 105 8.36 9.75 15.76
N ASN A 106 8.44 8.57 16.36
CA ASN A 106 9.10 7.40 15.75
C ASN A 106 8.13 6.38 15.10
N ASN A 107 6.85 6.34 15.48
CA ASN A 107 5.93 5.36 14.91
C ASN A 107 5.24 5.92 13.66
N LEU A 108 5.45 5.27 12.50
CA LEU A 108 4.93 5.73 11.21
C LEU A 108 4.13 4.64 10.51
N LEU A 109 2.95 4.96 9.99
CA LEU A 109 2.24 4.12 9.02
C LEU A 109 2.51 4.65 7.61
N VAL A 110 3.33 3.95 6.83
CA VAL A 110 3.79 4.43 5.52
C VAL A 110 2.81 4.05 4.42
N LEU A 111 2.33 5.07 3.70
CA LEU A 111 1.25 4.96 2.70
C LEU A 111 1.67 5.61 1.38
N THR A 112 1.22 5.08 0.25
CA THR A 112 1.34 5.82 -1.02
C THR A 112 0.43 7.05 -1.01
N GLY A 113 -0.75 6.95 -0.40
CA GLY A 113 -1.74 8.03 -0.30
C GLY A 113 -2.81 8.00 -1.40
N ASP A 114 -3.90 8.70 -1.11
CA ASP A 114 -5.02 8.90 -2.03
C ASP A 114 -4.68 9.92 -3.12
N TYR A 115 -5.39 9.85 -4.24
CA TYR A 115 -5.21 10.83 -5.29
C TYR A 115 -5.83 12.18 -4.86
N PRO A 116 -5.18 13.34 -5.10
CA PRO A 116 -5.69 14.62 -4.63
C PRO A 116 -7.06 14.98 -5.21
N GLU A 117 -7.96 15.47 -4.37
CA GLU A 117 -9.29 15.94 -4.76
C GLU A 117 -9.27 17.36 -5.35
N ALA A 118 -10.36 17.74 -6.01
CA ALA A 118 -10.50 19.09 -6.56
C ALA A 118 -10.70 20.13 -5.43
N LEU A 119 -9.91 21.21 -5.47
CA LEU A 119 -10.04 22.37 -4.59
C LEU A 119 -10.68 23.50 -5.39
N GLU A 120 -11.86 23.97 -4.98
CA GLU A 120 -12.60 25.03 -5.69
C GLU A 120 -12.82 24.71 -7.17
N GLY A 121 -13.12 23.45 -7.47
CA GLY A 121 -13.31 22.95 -8.84
C GLY A 121 -12.01 22.78 -9.64
N ARG A 122 -10.83 22.97 -9.03
CA ARG A 122 -9.52 22.83 -9.67
C ARG A 122 -8.66 21.81 -8.93
N ARG A 123 -8.26 20.76 -9.63
CA ARG A 123 -7.39 19.72 -9.05
C ARG A 123 -5.93 20.21 -8.99
N PRO A 124 -5.22 20.06 -7.86
CA PRO A 124 -3.80 20.36 -7.80
C PRO A 124 -2.99 19.36 -8.64
N LYS A 125 -1.73 19.70 -8.94
CA LYS A 125 -0.81 18.78 -9.62
C LYS A 125 -0.54 17.58 -8.69
N PRO A 126 -0.83 16.34 -9.10
CA PRO A 126 -0.50 15.17 -8.30
C PRO A 126 1.03 14.98 -8.25
N VAL A 127 1.56 14.72 -7.06
CA VAL A 127 2.98 14.43 -6.85
C VAL A 127 3.11 13.05 -6.24
N PHE A 128 3.73 12.13 -6.99
CA PHE A 128 4.03 10.75 -6.61
C PHE A 128 5.43 10.40 -7.12
N ASP A 129 6.47 11.01 -6.53
CA ASP A 129 7.88 10.71 -6.87
C ASP A 129 8.31 9.34 -6.34
N MET A 130 7.83 8.99 -5.15
CA MET A 130 8.05 7.72 -4.48
C MET A 130 6.69 7.09 -4.09
N ASP A 131 6.71 5.79 -3.83
CA ASP A 131 5.56 5.05 -3.31
C ASP A 131 5.93 4.44 -1.95
N SER A 132 4.96 3.83 -1.26
CA SER A 132 5.19 3.26 0.08
C SER A 132 6.37 2.28 0.15
N THR A 133 6.70 1.54 -0.92
CA THR A 133 7.87 0.64 -0.91
C THR A 133 9.17 1.44 -0.91
N HIS A 134 9.26 2.48 -1.73
CA HIS A 134 10.44 3.37 -1.78
C HIS A 134 10.66 4.11 -0.46
N THR A 135 9.58 4.61 0.14
CA THR A 135 9.68 5.35 1.39
C THR A 135 10.07 4.45 2.56
N LEU A 136 9.59 3.21 2.61
CA LEU A 136 10.06 2.23 3.58
C LEU A 136 11.57 1.95 3.40
N GLU A 137 12.02 1.77 2.16
CA GLU A 137 13.44 1.55 1.87
C GLU A 137 14.30 2.76 2.29
N LEU A 138 13.84 3.99 2.04
CA LEU A 138 14.50 5.21 2.51
C LEU A 138 14.60 5.24 4.03
N ILE A 139 13.49 4.99 4.74
CA ILE A 139 13.48 4.98 6.21
C ILE A 139 14.41 3.90 6.75
N THR A 140 14.45 2.71 6.13
CA THR A 140 15.40 1.64 6.50
C THR A 140 16.85 2.08 6.32
N LYS A 141 17.18 2.80 5.25
CA LYS A 141 18.53 3.38 5.06
C LYS A 141 18.84 4.43 6.13
N MET A 142 17.88 5.29 6.47
CA MET A 142 18.03 6.27 7.55
C MET A 142 18.23 5.62 8.92
N ASN A 143 17.47 4.57 9.24
CA ASN A 143 17.61 3.79 10.47
C ASN A 143 18.97 3.07 10.57
N ASN A 144 19.65 2.83 9.44
CA ASN A 144 21.00 2.25 9.41
C ASN A 144 22.14 3.31 9.35
N GLY A 145 21.77 4.59 9.43
CA GLY A 145 22.63 5.73 9.16
C GLY A 145 22.78 5.92 7.65
N LEU A 146 21.96 6.81 7.08
CA LEU A 146 21.93 7.07 5.64
C LEU A 146 23.31 7.51 5.15
N GLU A 147 23.81 6.88 4.10
CA GLU A 147 25.05 7.28 3.43
C GLU A 147 24.72 8.06 2.16
N VAL A 148 25.32 9.24 2.01
CA VAL A 148 25.17 10.10 0.83
C VAL A 148 26.52 10.45 0.24
N GLN A 149 26.58 10.66 -1.07
CA GLN A 149 27.80 11.12 -1.72
C GLN A 149 28.03 12.61 -1.42
N GLY A 150 29.04 12.91 -0.61
CA GLY A 150 29.52 14.27 -0.36
C GLY A 150 30.61 14.69 -1.33
N ARG A 151 30.97 15.99 -1.29
CA ARG A 151 32.06 16.57 -2.13
C ARG A 151 33.43 15.92 -1.88
N LYS A 152 33.69 15.44 -0.67
CA LYS A 152 34.98 14.86 -0.25
C LYS A 152 34.93 13.32 -0.08
N GLY A 153 33.85 12.68 -0.52
CA GLY A 153 33.61 11.26 -0.29
C GLY A 153 32.24 10.99 0.36
N PRO A 154 31.92 9.72 0.63
CA PRO A 154 30.68 9.34 1.28
C PRO A 154 30.58 9.92 2.70
N ILE A 155 29.40 10.42 3.05
CA ILE A 155 29.06 10.93 4.38
C ILE A 155 27.97 10.03 4.94
N LYS A 156 28.22 9.45 6.12
CA LYS A 156 27.24 8.65 6.85
C LYS A 156 26.62 9.48 7.98
N TYR A 157 25.31 9.63 7.98
CA TYR A 157 24.57 10.34 9.02
C TYR A 157 24.28 9.45 10.24
N HIS A 158 23.90 10.09 11.35
CA HIS A 158 23.44 9.37 12.54
C HIS A 158 22.19 8.55 12.22
N PRO A 159 22.11 7.29 12.69
CA PRO A 159 20.92 6.46 12.57
C PRO A 159 19.67 7.12 13.16
N THR A 160 18.54 6.96 12.49
CA THR A 160 17.20 7.23 13.04
C THR A 160 16.63 6.01 13.76
N SER A 161 15.50 6.16 14.44
CA SER A 161 14.86 5.10 15.25
C SER A 161 13.40 4.82 14.88
N PHE A 162 13.04 4.99 13.61
CA PHE A 162 11.65 4.83 13.19
C PHE A 162 11.15 3.38 13.32
N PHE A 163 9.93 3.23 13.82
CA PHE A 163 9.15 2.00 13.83
C PHE A 163 8.04 2.11 12.76
N THR A 164 8.29 1.51 11.60
CA THR A 164 7.45 1.69 10.41
C THR A 164 6.49 0.53 10.18
N GLY A 165 5.24 0.85 9.87
CA GLY A 165 4.24 -0.08 9.39
C GLY A 165 3.83 0.18 7.94
N ALA A 166 3.10 -0.77 7.38
CA ALA A 166 2.60 -0.72 6.01
C ALA A 166 1.12 -1.12 5.92
N ALA A 167 0.38 -0.50 5.00
CA ALA A 167 -1.00 -0.91 4.71
C ALA A 167 -1.08 -1.99 3.61
N VAL A 168 -2.05 -2.90 3.72
CA VAL A 168 -2.44 -3.85 2.65
C VAL A 168 -3.95 -3.96 2.54
N SER A 169 -4.50 -4.05 1.33
CA SER A 169 -5.93 -4.32 1.13
C SER A 169 -6.14 -5.78 0.71
N PRO A 170 -6.73 -6.64 1.57
CA PRO A 170 -7.17 -7.98 1.17
C PRO A 170 -8.55 -7.99 0.50
N PHE A 171 -9.22 -6.85 0.41
CA PHE A 171 -10.58 -6.75 -0.11
C PHE A 171 -10.54 -6.48 -1.61
N LYS A 172 -10.14 -7.50 -2.38
CA LYS A 172 -10.11 -7.46 -3.84
C LYS A 172 -10.97 -8.53 -4.47
N ALA A 173 -11.71 -8.12 -5.50
CA ALA A 173 -12.65 -8.97 -6.21
C ALA A 173 -11.94 -9.90 -7.19
N THR A 174 -10.90 -9.43 -7.88
CA THR A 174 -10.23 -10.19 -8.94
C THR A 174 -8.92 -10.82 -8.47
N GLU A 175 -8.54 -11.93 -9.09
CA GLU A 175 -7.25 -12.61 -8.87
C GLU A 175 -6.07 -11.65 -9.08
N ALA A 176 -6.05 -10.95 -10.22
CA ALA A 176 -4.96 -10.05 -10.56
C ALA A 176 -4.79 -8.93 -9.53
N GLU A 177 -5.87 -8.36 -9.02
CA GLU A 177 -5.80 -7.37 -7.95
C GLU A 177 -5.28 -7.98 -6.65
N GLN A 178 -5.88 -9.08 -6.20
CA GLN A 178 -5.54 -9.69 -4.92
C GLN A 178 -4.07 -10.13 -4.88
N VAL A 179 -3.62 -10.84 -5.91
CA VAL A 179 -2.25 -11.34 -6.00
C VAL A 179 -1.25 -10.19 -6.06
N THR A 180 -1.52 -9.15 -6.85
CA THR A 180 -0.58 -8.02 -6.95
C THR A 180 -0.57 -7.12 -5.70
N GLN A 181 -1.64 -7.09 -4.90
CA GLN A 181 -1.58 -6.51 -3.55
C GLN A 181 -0.62 -7.29 -2.64
N TYR A 182 -0.65 -8.62 -2.70
CA TYR A 182 0.23 -9.47 -1.90
C TYR A 182 1.70 -9.42 -2.36
N PHE A 183 1.97 -9.42 -3.66
CA PHE A 183 3.32 -9.17 -4.17
C PHE A 183 3.87 -7.83 -3.70
N LYS A 184 3.03 -6.80 -3.63
CA LYS A 184 3.43 -5.50 -3.09
C LYS A 184 3.64 -5.56 -1.58
N LEU A 185 2.81 -6.31 -0.84
CA LEU A 185 2.98 -6.51 0.60
C LEU A 185 4.36 -7.09 0.91
N GLU A 186 4.79 -8.13 0.18
CA GLU A 186 6.13 -8.70 0.34
C GLU A 186 7.24 -7.69 0.10
N LYS A 187 7.11 -6.86 -0.94
CA LYS A 187 8.05 -5.75 -1.19
C LYS A 187 8.10 -4.76 -0.03
N LYS A 188 6.96 -4.45 0.59
CA LYS A 188 6.92 -3.55 1.75
C LYS A 188 7.59 -4.18 2.98
N VAL A 189 7.37 -5.47 3.23
CA VAL A 189 8.05 -6.20 4.30
C VAL A 189 9.56 -6.21 4.04
N ALA A 190 9.99 -6.56 2.82
CA ALA A 190 11.40 -6.56 2.43
C ALA A 190 12.06 -5.17 2.52
N ALA A 191 11.29 -4.10 2.27
CA ALA A 191 11.75 -2.71 2.38
C ALA A 191 11.84 -2.20 3.85
N GLY A 192 11.36 -2.98 4.83
CA GLY A 192 11.50 -2.67 6.25
C GLY A 192 10.20 -2.36 7.01
N ALA A 193 9.02 -2.74 6.50
CA ALA A 193 7.82 -2.71 7.31
C ALA A 193 7.94 -3.71 8.48
N ARG A 194 7.66 -3.23 9.71
CA ARG A 194 7.75 -3.99 10.97
C ARG A 194 6.39 -4.39 11.53
N PHE A 195 5.31 -3.83 11.01
CA PHE A 195 3.94 -4.26 11.26
C PHE A 195 3.05 -3.94 10.06
N ILE A 196 1.91 -4.59 9.96
CA ILE A 196 0.95 -4.41 8.86
C ILE A 196 -0.39 -3.91 9.41
N VAL A 197 -1.04 -2.99 8.70
CA VAL A 197 -2.43 -2.59 8.95
C VAL A 197 -3.27 -3.00 7.75
N THR A 198 -4.35 -3.73 7.96
CA THR A 198 -5.25 -4.09 6.85
C THR A 198 -6.08 -2.87 6.41
N GLN A 199 -6.54 -2.85 5.18
CA GLN A 199 -7.56 -1.90 4.75
C GLN A 199 -8.93 -2.28 5.37
N LEU A 200 -9.90 -1.38 5.27
CA LEU A 200 -11.27 -1.60 5.74
C LEU A 200 -12.07 -2.55 4.85
N GLY A 201 -12.71 -3.52 5.51
CA GLY A 201 -13.70 -4.43 4.94
C GLY A 201 -14.38 -5.21 6.06
N TYR A 202 -15.29 -6.12 5.70
CA TYR A 202 -16.14 -6.82 6.66
C TYR A 202 -16.23 -8.32 6.43
N ASP A 203 -15.37 -8.87 5.56
CA ASP A 203 -15.27 -10.30 5.33
C ASP A 203 -14.17 -10.91 6.20
N ALA A 204 -14.59 -11.69 7.20
CA ALA A 204 -13.72 -12.43 8.12
C ALA A 204 -12.69 -13.31 7.38
N ARG A 205 -13.10 -13.96 6.29
CA ARG A 205 -12.21 -14.81 5.50
C ARG A 205 -11.16 -13.99 4.76
N LYS A 206 -11.47 -12.77 4.32
CA LYS A 206 -10.45 -11.88 3.73
C LYS A 206 -9.46 -11.34 4.75
N PHE A 207 -9.88 -11.04 5.98
CA PHE A 207 -8.95 -10.72 7.06
C PHE A 207 -8.01 -11.87 7.35
N HIS A 208 -8.56 -13.08 7.52
CA HIS A 208 -7.77 -14.28 7.77
C HIS A 208 -6.80 -14.62 6.61
N GLU A 209 -7.15 -14.28 5.36
CA GLU A 209 -6.31 -14.50 4.18
C GLU A 209 -4.95 -13.80 4.29
N VAL A 210 -4.90 -12.58 4.86
CA VAL A 210 -3.64 -11.84 5.06
C VAL A 210 -2.74 -12.56 6.05
N LEU A 211 -3.31 -13.05 7.16
CA LEU A 211 -2.57 -13.77 8.19
C LEU A 211 -1.95 -15.06 7.60
N GLN A 212 -2.74 -15.81 6.82
CA GLN A 212 -2.24 -17.02 6.15
C GLN A 212 -1.17 -16.69 5.11
N PHE A 213 -1.34 -15.62 4.34
CA PHE A 213 -0.35 -15.19 3.35
C PHE A 213 0.99 -14.85 4.01
N LEU A 214 0.97 -14.03 5.06
CA LEU A 214 2.17 -13.65 5.80
C LEU A 214 2.82 -14.85 6.50
N LYS A 215 2.02 -15.75 7.09
CA LYS A 215 2.53 -16.99 7.70
C LYS A 215 3.31 -17.85 6.71
N VAL A 216 2.83 -17.98 5.47
CA VAL A 216 3.47 -18.79 4.43
C VAL A 216 4.70 -18.11 3.82
N HIS A 217 4.69 -16.78 3.67
CA HIS A 217 5.69 -16.07 2.86
C HIS A 217 6.66 -15.15 3.64
N ASN A 218 6.28 -14.66 4.82
CA ASN A 218 7.00 -13.56 5.50
C ASN A 218 7.17 -13.75 7.02
N GLY A 219 6.68 -14.84 7.61
CA GLY A 219 6.82 -15.17 9.02
C GLY A 219 5.90 -14.36 9.95
N ASP A 220 6.35 -14.19 11.20
CA ASP A 220 5.57 -13.63 12.32
C ASP A 220 5.61 -12.08 12.36
N ILE A 221 5.26 -11.39 11.27
CA ILE A 221 5.10 -9.92 11.31
C ILE A 221 3.75 -9.55 11.98
N PRO A 222 3.73 -8.65 12.99
CA PRO A 222 2.48 -8.23 13.64
C PRO A 222 1.50 -7.60 12.65
N VAL A 223 0.22 -7.96 12.79
CA VAL A 223 -0.86 -7.41 11.94
C VAL A 223 -1.92 -6.79 12.83
N LEU A 224 -2.28 -5.53 12.53
CA LEU A 224 -3.43 -4.86 13.09
C LEU A 224 -4.59 -4.94 12.12
N GLY A 225 -5.72 -5.45 12.60
CA GLY A 225 -6.97 -5.47 11.86
C GLY A 225 -7.62 -4.10 11.91
N ASN A 226 -7.90 -3.50 10.75
CA ASN A 226 -8.60 -2.23 10.71
C ASN A 226 -10.10 -2.43 10.92
N LEU A 227 -10.59 -1.88 12.02
CA LEU A 227 -11.93 -2.02 12.56
C LEU A 227 -12.57 -0.65 12.57
N TYR A 228 -13.75 -0.51 11.97
CA TYR A 228 -14.41 0.79 11.82
C TYR A 228 -15.79 0.81 12.45
N ILE A 229 -16.05 1.85 13.24
CA ILE A 229 -17.37 2.10 13.85
C ILE A 229 -18.29 2.68 12.78
N LEU A 230 -18.88 1.78 11.99
CA LEU A 230 -19.51 2.10 10.72
C LEU A 230 -20.87 2.77 10.89
N SER A 231 -20.96 4.06 10.54
CA SER A 231 -22.24 4.76 10.37
C SER A 231 -22.89 4.42 9.03
N TYR A 232 -24.20 4.61 8.91
CA TYR A 232 -24.91 4.47 7.64
C TYR A 232 -24.33 5.37 6.54
N SER A 233 -23.99 6.62 6.86
CA SER A 233 -23.39 7.55 5.89
C SER A 233 -22.05 7.02 5.35
N ALA A 234 -21.15 6.56 6.22
CA ALA A 234 -19.88 5.98 5.80
C ALA A 234 -20.09 4.66 5.04
N ALA A 235 -21.00 3.80 5.49
CA ALA A 235 -21.36 2.54 4.82
C ALA A 235 -21.79 2.78 3.38
N LYS A 236 -22.66 3.76 3.15
CA LYS A 236 -23.15 4.13 1.83
C LYS A 236 -22.03 4.62 0.90
N LEU A 237 -21.15 5.50 1.40
CA LEU A 237 -20.02 6.01 0.61
C LEU A 237 -19.03 4.90 0.23
N MET A 238 -18.74 3.98 1.16
CA MET A 238 -17.86 2.83 0.92
C MET A 238 -18.48 1.84 -0.07
N ASN A 239 -19.76 1.52 0.08
CA ASN A 239 -20.50 0.65 -0.85
C ASN A 239 -20.53 1.22 -2.27
N GLN A 240 -20.69 2.53 -2.40
CA GLN A 240 -20.65 3.25 -3.69
C GLN A 240 -19.23 3.47 -4.23
N ASN A 241 -18.20 2.93 -3.56
CA ASN A 241 -16.79 3.08 -3.91
C ASN A 241 -16.33 4.56 -4.01
N GLN A 242 -16.96 5.45 -3.23
CA GLN A 242 -16.55 6.86 -3.10
C GLN A 242 -15.39 7.04 -2.10
N ILE A 243 -15.10 6.01 -1.30
CA ILE A 243 -13.91 5.93 -0.45
C ILE A 243 -13.04 4.79 -0.99
N PRO A 244 -12.01 5.10 -1.81
CA PRO A 244 -11.25 4.08 -2.52
C PRO A 244 -10.65 2.99 -1.60
N GLY A 245 -10.92 1.74 -1.95
CA GLY A 245 -10.32 0.57 -1.30
C GLY A 245 -11.01 0.09 -0.03
N CYS A 246 -12.03 0.80 0.46
CA CYS A 246 -12.91 0.33 1.53
C CYS A 246 -14.08 -0.46 0.93
N VAL A 247 -14.41 -1.63 1.48
CA VAL A 247 -15.46 -2.49 0.91
C VAL A 247 -16.59 -2.71 1.90
N VAL A 248 -17.80 -2.26 1.53
CA VAL A 248 -19.06 -2.56 2.22
C VAL A 248 -20.01 -3.21 1.22
N PRO A 249 -20.28 -4.52 1.31
CA PRO A 249 -21.22 -5.19 0.41
C PRO A 249 -22.68 -4.79 0.68
N ASP A 250 -23.54 -4.96 -0.33
CA ASP A 250 -24.97 -4.59 -0.25
C ASP A 250 -25.69 -5.24 0.94
N LYS A 251 -25.36 -6.51 1.24
CA LYS A 251 -25.88 -7.24 2.40
C LYS A 251 -25.61 -6.52 3.73
N LEU A 252 -24.44 -5.92 3.89
CA LEU A 252 -24.10 -5.18 5.10
C LEU A 252 -24.77 -3.80 5.10
N LEU A 253 -24.81 -3.12 3.95
CA LEU A 253 -25.47 -1.83 3.82
C LEU A 253 -26.96 -1.91 4.18
N ALA A 254 -27.67 -2.91 3.68
CA ALA A 254 -29.09 -3.12 3.98
C ALA A 254 -29.33 -3.31 5.49
N LYS A 255 -28.48 -4.10 6.16
CA LYS A 255 -28.55 -4.28 7.62
C LYS A 255 -28.34 -2.97 8.37
N ILE A 256 -27.35 -2.16 7.97
CA ILE A 256 -27.07 -0.86 8.60
C ILE A 256 -28.19 0.15 8.30
N GLU A 257 -28.84 0.02 7.14
CA GLU A 257 -29.98 0.85 6.77
C GLU A 257 -31.17 0.62 7.70
N GLU A 258 -31.46 -0.63 8.07
CA GLU A 258 -32.50 -0.95 9.07
C GLU A 258 -32.16 -0.39 10.46
N GLU A 259 -30.89 -0.49 10.86
CA GLU A 259 -30.42 -0.03 12.17
C GLU A 259 -30.49 1.50 12.34
N LYS A 260 -30.41 2.27 11.23
CA LYS A 260 -30.36 3.74 11.29
C LYS A 260 -31.66 4.37 11.81
N ASP A 261 -32.77 3.64 11.73
CA ASP A 261 -34.10 4.11 12.10
C ASP A 261 -34.41 3.89 13.59
N ALA A 262 -33.49 3.25 14.34
CA ALA A 262 -33.54 3.18 15.79
C ALA A 262 -33.39 4.58 16.44
N SER A 263 -33.86 4.73 17.68
CA SER A 263 -33.86 6.01 18.41
C SER A 263 -32.46 6.61 18.60
N ASP A 264 -31.44 5.76 18.72
CA ASP A 264 -30.03 6.13 18.84
C ASP A 264 -29.31 6.24 17.49
N LYS A 265 -30.04 6.11 16.37
CA LYS A 265 -29.53 6.06 14.99
C LYS A 265 -28.54 4.92 14.74
N GLY A 266 -28.72 3.79 15.42
CA GLY A 266 -27.92 2.57 15.24
C GLY A 266 -26.56 2.61 15.95
N LEU A 267 -26.36 3.54 16.90
CA LEU A 267 -25.11 3.70 17.63
C LEU A 267 -24.73 2.45 18.43
N GLU A 268 -25.65 1.90 19.22
CA GLU A 268 -25.43 0.71 20.02
C GLU A 268 -25.08 -0.50 19.14
N LYS A 269 -25.85 -0.69 18.05
CA LYS A 269 -25.61 -1.79 17.09
C LYS A 269 -24.24 -1.71 16.42
N ARG A 270 -23.78 -0.51 16.03
CA ARG A 270 -22.45 -0.36 15.43
C ARG A 270 -21.30 -0.50 16.43
N LEU A 271 -21.49 -0.09 17.69
CA LEU A 271 -20.50 -0.35 18.75
C LEU A 271 -20.40 -1.85 19.04
N LEU A 272 -21.54 -2.55 19.17
CA LEU A 272 -21.56 -3.99 19.38
C LEU A 272 -20.92 -4.74 18.19
N ARG A 273 -21.19 -4.32 16.95
CA ARG A 273 -20.54 -4.91 15.77
C ARG A 273 -19.04 -4.69 15.77
N ALA A 274 -18.57 -3.51 16.16
CA ALA A 274 -17.15 -3.23 16.34
C ALA A 274 -16.54 -4.15 17.42
N ALA A 275 -17.19 -4.31 18.58
CA ALA A 275 -16.75 -5.23 19.64
C ALA A 275 -16.69 -6.69 19.16
N LYS A 276 -17.68 -7.15 18.37
CA LYS A 276 -17.65 -8.48 17.75
C LYS A 276 -16.48 -8.64 16.78
N MET A 277 -16.20 -7.62 15.95
CA MET A 277 -15.06 -7.67 15.04
C MET A 277 -13.73 -7.70 15.79
N TYR A 278 -13.62 -6.96 16.90
CA TYR A 278 -12.47 -7.03 17.81
C TYR A 278 -12.24 -8.47 18.30
N ALA A 279 -13.30 -9.11 18.83
CA ALA A 279 -13.25 -10.49 19.31
C ALA A 279 -12.76 -11.46 18.21
N VAL A 280 -13.31 -11.33 17.00
CA VAL A 280 -12.93 -12.13 15.83
C VAL A 280 -11.46 -11.90 15.45
N MET A 281 -11.00 -10.65 15.39
CA MET A 281 -9.60 -10.33 15.08
C MET A 281 -8.64 -10.91 16.13
N LYS A 282 -8.95 -10.75 17.42
CA LYS A 282 -8.15 -11.33 18.51
C LYS A 282 -8.08 -12.85 18.39
N GLY A 283 -9.22 -13.52 18.21
CA GLY A 283 -9.30 -14.97 18.09
C GLY A 283 -8.59 -15.54 16.85
N MET A 284 -8.59 -14.82 15.73
CA MET A 284 -7.84 -15.19 14.52
C MET A 284 -6.31 -15.05 14.68
N GLY A 285 -5.84 -14.31 15.69
CA GLY A 285 -4.42 -14.08 15.93
C GLY A 285 -3.87 -12.77 15.37
N PHE A 286 -4.71 -11.73 15.18
CA PHE A 286 -4.19 -10.38 14.98
C PHE A 286 -3.48 -9.90 16.25
N SER A 287 -2.38 -9.16 16.10
CA SER A 287 -1.61 -8.59 17.23
C SER A 287 -2.27 -7.34 17.80
N GLY A 288 -3.23 -6.76 17.08
CA GLY A 288 -3.94 -5.58 17.52
C GLY A 288 -5.08 -5.18 16.61
N VAL A 289 -5.78 -4.12 17.00
CA VAL A 289 -6.80 -3.47 16.18
C VAL A 289 -6.41 -2.01 15.94
N HIS A 290 -6.73 -1.55 14.74
CA HIS A 290 -6.74 -0.13 14.39
C HIS A 290 -8.21 0.30 14.36
N ILE A 291 -8.66 1.04 15.38
CA ILE A 291 -10.05 1.45 15.56
C ILE A 291 -10.25 2.81 14.90
N GLY A 292 -11.04 2.84 13.82
CA GLY A 292 -11.45 4.06 13.13
C GLY A 292 -12.93 4.39 13.31
N GLY A 293 -13.29 5.64 13.04
CA GLY A 293 -14.67 6.09 13.04
C GLY A 293 -14.79 7.60 13.12
N HIS A 294 -15.94 8.13 12.71
CA HIS A 294 -16.16 9.57 12.75
C HIS A 294 -16.76 10.02 14.09
N ASN A 295 -16.14 11.01 14.75
CA ASN A 295 -16.59 11.60 16.02
C ASN A 295 -16.75 10.57 17.16
N ILE A 296 -15.83 9.63 17.25
CA ILE A 296 -15.78 8.61 18.29
C ILE A 296 -15.29 9.23 19.59
N LYS A 297 -15.82 8.76 20.72
CA LYS A 297 -15.42 9.20 22.07
C LYS A 297 -14.63 8.12 22.77
N TYR A 298 -13.78 8.51 23.72
CA TYR A 298 -12.90 7.58 24.42
C TYR A 298 -13.69 6.42 25.08
N HIS A 299 -14.76 6.72 25.81
CA HIS A 299 -15.62 5.69 26.43
C HIS A 299 -16.25 4.69 25.43
N GLN A 300 -16.41 5.06 24.17
CA GLN A 300 -16.91 4.15 23.13
C GLN A 300 -15.82 3.18 22.68
N VAL A 301 -14.56 3.64 22.68
CA VAL A 301 -13.40 2.78 22.45
C VAL A 301 -13.24 1.80 23.61
N GLU A 302 -13.37 2.28 24.86
CA GLU A 302 -13.36 1.42 26.05
C GLU A 302 -14.44 0.34 25.96
N TYR A 303 -15.68 0.71 25.64
CA TYR A 303 -16.77 -0.24 25.42
C TYR A 303 -16.42 -1.33 24.39
N ILE A 304 -15.82 -0.95 23.25
CA ILE A 304 -15.44 -1.91 22.20
C ILE A 304 -14.40 -2.90 22.72
N ILE A 305 -13.42 -2.41 23.48
CA ILE A 305 -12.37 -3.27 24.04
C ILE A 305 -12.98 -4.20 25.08
N ASP A 306 -13.69 -3.66 26.08
CA ASP A 306 -14.27 -4.44 27.18
C ASP A 306 -15.25 -5.51 26.66
N LYS A 307 -16.16 -5.09 25.78
CA LYS A 307 -17.14 -6.01 25.20
C LYS A 307 -16.49 -6.98 24.22
N GLY A 308 -15.47 -6.56 23.49
CA GLY A 308 -14.73 -7.41 22.58
C GLY A 308 -13.92 -8.48 23.31
N GLU A 309 -13.33 -8.15 24.45
CA GLU A 309 -12.66 -9.09 25.35
C GLU A 309 -13.64 -10.13 25.89
N GLU A 310 -14.80 -9.69 26.40
CA GLU A 310 -15.87 -10.59 26.85
C GLU A 310 -16.30 -11.59 25.77
N LEU A 311 -16.45 -11.10 24.53
CA LEU A 311 -16.93 -11.89 23.39
C LEU A 311 -15.83 -12.76 22.74
N SER A 312 -14.56 -12.57 23.09
CA SER A 312 -13.44 -13.25 22.44
C SER A 312 -13.38 -14.75 22.70
N ILE A 313 -14.07 -15.25 23.72
CA ILE A 313 -14.13 -16.69 24.02
C ILE A 313 -14.90 -17.48 22.96
N ASP A 314 -15.93 -16.87 22.36
CA ASP A 314 -16.82 -17.49 21.35
C ASP A 314 -16.59 -16.88 19.95
N TRP A 315 -15.36 -16.43 19.68
CA TRP A 315 -15.05 -15.68 18.46
C TRP A 315 -15.32 -16.48 17.17
N GLN A 316 -15.22 -17.81 17.20
CA GLN A 316 -15.47 -18.67 16.03
C GLN A 316 -16.92 -18.55 15.56
N ASP A 317 -17.88 -18.50 16.49
CA ASP A 317 -19.31 -18.33 16.17
C ASP A 317 -19.57 -16.92 15.63
N LEU A 318 -18.88 -15.92 16.19
CA LEU A 318 -18.97 -14.53 15.73
C LEU A 318 -18.37 -14.33 14.33
N ALA A 319 -17.35 -15.11 13.95
CA ALA A 319 -16.72 -14.99 12.63
C ALA A 319 -17.73 -15.24 11.49
N ALA A 320 -18.71 -16.13 11.71
CA ALA A 320 -19.77 -16.40 10.74
C ALA A 320 -20.72 -15.20 10.53
N GLU A 321 -20.85 -14.29 11.51
CA GLU A 321 -21.62 -13.05 11.34
C GLU A 321 -20.94 -12.06 10.38
N PHE A 322 -19.64 -12.21 10.15
CA PHE A 322 -18.84 -11.39 9.23
C PHE A 322 -18.58 -12.11 7.89
N ASP A 323 -19.56 -12.89 7.43
CA ASP A 323 -19.59 -13.47 6.09
C ASP A 323 -20.23 -12.48 5.09
N TYR A 324 -19.39 -11.55 4.64
CA TYR A 324 -19.72 -10.53 3.65
C TYR A 324 -18.81 -10.65 2.41
N PRO A 325 -18.87 -11.78 1.68
CA PRO A 325 -18.03 -12.00 0.51
C PRO A 325 -18.36 -11.00 -0.60
N ILE A 326 -17.35 -10.61 -1.37
CA ILE A 326 -17.58 -9.91 -2.63
C ILE A 326 -18.21 -10.93 -3.61
N PRO A 327 -19.34 -10.63 -4.27
CA PRO A 327 -19.94 -11.54 -5.24
C PRO A 327 -18.96 -11.92 -6.35
N GLY A 328 -18.74 -13.22 -6.55
CA GLY A 328 -17.73 -13.72 -7.50
C GLY A 328 -16.28 -13.40 -7.12
N GLY A 329 -16.04 -12.98 -5.86
CA GLY A 329 -14.75 -12.57 -5.36
C GLY A 329 -13.73 -13.70 -5.33
N PHE A 330 -12.50 -13.37 -5.70
CA PHE A 330 -11.36 -14.27 -5.64
C PHE A 330 -10.82 -14.38 -4.21
N TYR A 331 -10.45 -15.60 -3.79
CA TYR A 331 -9.69 -15.86 -2.57
C TYR A 331 -8.40 -16.58 -2.91
N TYR A 332 -7.30 -16.19 -2.28
CA TYR A 332 -5.98 -16.74 -2.54
C TYR A 332 -5.83 -18.19 -2.05
N PHE A 333 -6.48 -18.53 -0.93
CA PHE A 333 -6.41 -19.86 -0.31
C PHE A 333 -7.73 -20.62 -0.43
N GLU A 334 -7.65 -21.95 -0.43
CA GLU A 334 -8.83 -22.82 -0.37
C GLU A 334 -9.61 -22.58 0.93
N LYS A 335 -10.96 -22.65 0.86
CA LYS A 335 -11.84 -22.49 2.03
C LYS A 335 -11.72 -23.71 2.93
N ASP A 336 -11.46 -23.50 4.21
CA ASP A 336 -11.59 -24.58 5.18
C ASP A 336 -13.07 -24.78 5.52
N LYS A 337 -13.56 -26.01 5.37
CA LYS A 337 -14.98 -26.33 5.59
C LYS A 337 -15.35 -26.35 7.07
N ALA A 338 -14.39 -26.64 7.96
CA ALA A 338 -14.65 -26.73 9.39
C ALA A 338 -14.78 -25.33 10.01
N SER A 339 -13.80 -24.46 9.78
CA SER A 339 -13.81 -23.09 10.34
C SER A 339 -14.59 -22.07 9.50
N GLY A 340 -14.84 -22.36 8.21
CA GLY A 340 -15.37 -21.37 7.28
C GLY A 340 -14.36 -20.32 6.80
N LEU A 341 -13.11 -20.39 7.27
CA LEU A 341 -12.03 -19.46 6.95
C LEU A 341 -11.13 -20.01 5.83
N ASN A 342 -9.82 -19.74 5.90
CA ASN A 342 -8.86 -20.20 4.89
C ASN A 342 -8.01 -21.35 5.42
N THR A 343 -7.62 -22.24 4.52
CA THR A 343 -6.47 -23.12 4.73
C THR A 343 -5.16 -22.37 4.47
N THR A 344 -4.02 -23.07 4.57
CA THR A 344 -2.71 -22.58 4.09
C THR A 344 -2.45 -22.93 2.61
N LYS A 345 -3.35 -23.65 1.95
CA LYS A 345 -3.15 -24.16 0.58
C LYS A 345 -3.68 -23.17 -0.46
N PRO A 346 -2.83 -22.59 -1.32
CA PRO A 346 -3.29 -21.68 -2.36
C PRO A 346 -4.24 -22.38 -3.35
N VAL A 347 -5.21 -21.64 -3.88
CA VAL A 347 -6.08 -22.16 -4.95
C VAL A 347 -5.27 -22.36 -6.25
N ASN A 348 -5.68 -23.33 -7.08
CA ASN A 348 -5.09 -23.47 -8.41
C ASN A 348 -5.51 -22.30 -9.32
N ARG A 349 -4.55 -21.43 -9.65
CA ARG A 349 -4.75 -20.24 -10.49
C ARG A 349 -4.53 -20.46 -11.98
N GLU A 350 -3.85 -21.54 -12.38
CA GLU A 350 -3.37 -21.76 -13.76
C GLU A 350 -4.50 -21.73 -14.80
N LYS A 351 -5.66 -22.30 -14.42
CA LYS A 351 -6.84 -22.42 -15.30
C LYS A 351 -7.85 -21.28 -15.14
N LEU A 352 -7.61 -20.34 -14.23
CA LEU A 352 -8.51 -19.20 -14.05
C LEU A 352 -8.38 -18.21 -15.21
N PRO A 353 -9.50 -17.63 -15.69
CA PRO A 353 -9.49 -16.70 -16.81
C PRO A 353 -8.67 -15.44 -16.50
N LEU A 354 -8.16 -14.80 -17.54
CA LEU A 354 -7.43 -13.53 -17.41
C LEU A 354 -8.41 -12.40 -17.03
N ASN A 355 -8.00 -11.51 -16.12
CA ASN A 355 -8.83 -10.36 -15.72
C ASN A 355 -8.72 -9.16 -16.70
N ALA A 356 -7.81 -9.23 -17.67
CA ALA A 356 -7.68 -8.24 -18.74
C ALA A 356 -7.29 -8.88 -20.07
N PRO A 357 -7.75 -8.33 -21.21
CA PRO A 357 -7.40 -8.82 -22.53
C PRO A 357 -5.90 -8.61 -22.82
N VAL A 358 -5.29 -9.59 -23.47
CA VAL A 358 -3.88 -9.52 -23.88
C VAL A 358 -3.79 -9.37 -25.39
N GLY A 359 -3.60 -8.11 -25.82
CA GLY A 359 -3.47 -7.75 -27.23
C GLY A 359 -2.16 -8.21 -27.88
N ILE A 360 -2.17 -8.26 -29.23
CA ILE A 360 -1.03 -8.70 -30.04
C ILE A 360 0.22 -7.83 -29.84
N THR A 361 0.04 -6.53 -29.54
CA THR A 361 1.14 -5.60 -29.25
C THR A 361 2.06 -6.13 -28.17
N TYR A 362 1.54 -6.74 -27.10
CA TYR A 362 2.38 -7.30 -26.03
C TYR A 362 3.26 -8.45 -26.53
N LYS A 363 2.73 -9.34 -27.38
CA LYS A 363 3.52 -10.42 -27.99
C LYS A 363 4.64 -9.85 -28.85
N ILE A 364 4.36 -8.83 -29.65
CA ILE A 364 5.36 -8.14 -30.46
C ILE A 364 6.42 -7.48 -29.57
N SER A 365 6.02 -6.77 -28.51
CA SER A 365 6.93 -6.14 -27.55
C SER A 365 7.91 -7.14 -26.92
N ARG A 366 7.42 -8.32 -26.53
CA ARG A 366 8.26 -9.40 -25.97
C ARG A 366 9.30 -9.90 -26.97
N ILE A 367 8.87 -10.16 -28.20
CA ILE A 367 9.77 -10.63 -29.28
C ILE A 367 10.84 -9.58 -29.55
N MET A 368 10.43 -8.31 -29.73
CA MET A 368 11.35 -7.20 -29.95
C MET A 368 12.31 -7.02 -28.79
N HIS A 369 11.84 -7.15 -27.55
CA HIS A 369 12.72 -7.06 -26.39
C HIS A 369 13.74 -8.19 -26.35
N SER A 370 13.33 -9.44 -26.60
CA SER A 370 14.25 -10.57 -26.67
C SER A 370 15.30 -10.38 -27.76
N ILE A 371 14.93 -9.87 -28.94
CA ILE A 371 15.89 -9.68 -30.05
C ILE A 371 16.88 -8.56 -29.75
N PHE A 372 16.40 -7.40 -29.27
CA PHE A 372 17.22 -6.19 -29.15
C PHE A 372 17.89 -6.05 -27.76
N PHE A 373 17.21 -6.39 -26.67
CA PHE A 373 17.61 -6.04 -25.31
C PHE A 373 18.21 -7.20 -24.51
N ASP A 374 18.11 -8.45 -24.97
CA ASP A 374 18.74 -9.61 -24.32
C ASP A 374 20.26 -9.65 -24.61
N PRO A 375 21.14 -9.60 -23.58
CA PRO A 375 22.59 -9.67 -23.75
C PRO A 375 23.10 -10.89 -24.54
N GLY A 376 22.32 -11.96 -24.58
CA GLY A 376 22.64 -13.18 -25.32
C GLY A 376 22.45 -13.09 -26.83
N LYS A 377 21.84 -12.02 -27.37
CA LYS A 377 21.53 -11.90 -28.80
C LYS A 377 22.52 -11.01 -29.56
N PRO A 378 22.78 -11.27 -30.86
CA PRO A 378 23.71 -10.45 -31.66
C PRO A 378 23.33 -8.98 -31.75
N LEU A 379 22.02 -8.69 -31.84
CA LEU A 379 21.53 -7.32 -32.03
C LEU A 379 21.70 -6.45 -30.78
N TYR A 380 21.75 -7.05 -29.58
CA TYR A 380 22.12 -6.34 -28.36
C TYR A 380 23.51 -5.70 -28.46
N ARG A 381 24.51 -6.43 -28.99
CA ARG A 381 25.88 -5.91 -29.14
C ARG A 381 25.93 -4.77 -30.15
N ALA A 382 25.21 -4.91 -31.27
CA ALA A 382 25.11 -3.86 -32.28
C ALA A 382 24.45 -2.60 -31.71
N MET A 383 23.33 -2.73 -30.99
CA MET A 383 22.66 -1.60 -30.35
C MET A 383 23.50 -0.96 -29.25
N LYS A 384 24.30 -1.74 -28.52
CA LYS A 384 25.25 -1.21 -27.53
C LYS A 384 26.35 -0.38 -28.19
N TYR A 385 26.90 -0.83 -29.31
CA TYR A 385 27.87 -0.05 -30.08
C TYR A 385 27.25 1.22 -30.65
N LEU A 386 26.05 1.11 -31.25
CA LEU A 386 25.31 2.24 -31.78
C LEU A 386 25.02 3.28 -30.69
N SER A 387 24.57 2.85 -29.51
CA SER A 387 24.27 3.74 -28.39
C SER A 387 25.51 4.50 -27.90
N LYS A 388 26.69 3.85 -27.90
CA LYS A 388 27.96 4.51 -27.60
C LYS A 388 28.38 5.51 -28.67
N ALA A 389 28.23 5.16 -29.96
CA ALA A 389 28.56 6.05 -31.06
C ALA A 389 27.63 7.27 -31.15
N LEU A 390 26.36 7.11 -30.74
CA LEU A 390 25.39 8.19 -30.72
C LEU A 390 25.57 9.16 -29.56
N ASP A 391 26.16 8.72 -28.45
CA ASP A 391 26.24 9.50 -27.21
C ASP A 391 27.10 10.77 -27.38
N GLY A 392 26.50 11.94 -27.18
CA GLY A 392 27.12 13.24 -27.43
C GLY A 392 27.23 13.62 -28.91
N SER A 393 26.77 12.77 -29.84
CA SER A 393 26.84 13.04 -31.28
C SER A 393 25.69 13.94 -31.75
N ILE A 394 25.84 14.52 -32.95
CA ILE A 394 24.77 15.28 -33.61
C ILE A 394 23.53 14.43 -33.94
N LEU A 395 23.70 13.11 -34.04
CA LEU A 395 22.63 12.16 -34.35
C LEU A 395 21.86 11.68 -33.11
N GLU A 396 22.30 12.05 -31.90
CA GLU A 396 21.63 11.69 -30.65
C GLU A 396 20.16 12.16 -30.62
N ARG A 397 19.94 13.44 -30.94
CA ARG A 397 18.59 14.05 -30.90
C ARG A 397 17.64 13.42 -31.93
N PRO A 398 18.02 13.22 -33.21
CA PRO A 398 17.20 12.46 -34.15
C PRO A 398 16.84 11.05 -33.65
N PHE A 399 17.81 10.32 -33.09
CA PHE A 399 17.56 8.96 -32.58
C PHE A 399 16.59 8.97 -31.40
N HIS A 400 16.76 9.88 -30.44
CA HIS A 400 15.84 10.04 -29.31
C HIS A 400 14.43 10.41 -29.76
N LYS A 401 14.28 11.33 -30.73
CA LYS A 401 12.97 11.68 -31.30
C LYS A 401 12.28 10.47 -31.95
N LEU A 402 13.04 9.62 -32.67
CA LEU A 402 12.51 8.40 -33.25
C LEU A 402 12.06 7.41 -32.17
N GLU A 403 12.88 7.18 -31.14
CA GLU A 403 12.48 6.35 -29.99
C GLU A 403 11.19 6.88 -29.36
N LEU A 404 11.14 8.19 -29.08
CA LEU A 404 10.00 8.80 -28.41
C LEU A 404 8.73 8.65 -29.23
N LEU A 405 8.78 8.90 -30.55
CA LEU A 405 7.65 8.71 -31.46
C LEU A 405 7.12 7.27 -31.40
N LEU A 406 8.02 6.28 -31.47
CA LEU A 406 7.66 4.87 -31.39
C LEU A 406 7.04 4.51 -30.03
N LYS A 407 7.62 4.98 -28.92
CA LYS A 407 7.13 4.66 -27.57
C LYS A 407 5.86 5.42 -27.21
N VAL A 408 5.65 6.62 -27.74
CA VAL A 408 4.36 7.33 -27.64
C VAL A 408 3.28 6.53 -28.35
N GLY A 409 3.50 6.14 -29.60
CA GLY A 409 2.52 5.38 -30.38
C GLY A 409 2.17 4.00 -29.79
N LEU A 410 3.11 3.34 -29.12
CA LEU A 410 2.90 1.99 -28.57
C LEU A 410 2.47 1.95 -27.11
N TYR A 411 2.92 2.90 -26.29
CA TYR A 411 2.82 2.83 -24.82
C TYR A 411 2.41 4.13 -24.13
N ASP A 412 2.04 5.18 -24.88
CA ASP A 412 1.75 6.53 -24.37
C ASP A 412 2.92 7.13 -23.57
N CYS A 413 4.16 6.91 -24.01
CA CYS A 413 5.35 7.31 -23.26
C CYS A 413 5.39 8.80 -22.86
N LYS A 414 5.91 9.08 -21.66
CA LYS A 414 6.11 10.44 -21.11
C LYS A 414 7.59 10.86 -21.05
N ASP A 415 8.44 10.13 -21.77
CA ASP A 415 9.86 10.47 -21.95
C ASP A 415 10.67 10.60 -20.64
N CYS A 416 10.41 9.72 -19.67
CA CYS A 416 11.13 9.73 -18.39
C CYS A 416 12.61 9.31 -18.47
N GLY A 417 13.06 8.74 -19.59
CA GLY A 417 14.42 8.21 -19.80
C GLY A 417 14.83 7.01 -18.94
N ASP A 418 14.09 6.69 -17.87
CA ASP A 418 14.32 5.58 -16.95
C ASP A 418 13.19 4.54 -17.06
N CYS A 419 13.31 3.61 -18.00
CA CYS A 419 12.18 2.90 -18.59
C CYS A 419 11.77 1.60 -17.87
N ALA A 420 10.69 1.62 -17.09
CA ALA A 420 10.17 0.44 -16.35
C ALA A 420 9.18 -0.46 -17.15
N LEU A 421 9.17 -0.37 -18.49
CA LEU A 421 8.23 -1.15 -19.32
C LEU A 421 8.40 -2.67 -19.17
N PRO A 422 9.62 -3.25 -19.24
CA PRO A 422 9.80 -4.69 -19.11
C PRO A 422 9.29 -5.22 -17.76
N ASP A 423 9.48 -4.44 -16.71
CA ASP A 423 9.15 -4.79 -15.33
C ASP A 423 7.64 -4.84 -15.08
N THR A 424 6.87 -4.02 -15.81
CA THR A 424 5.41 -3.90 -15.66
C THR A 424 4.65 -4.49 -16.85
N GLY A 425 5.19 -5.55 -17.47
CA GLY A 425 4.51 -6.26 -18.57
C GLY A 425 4.20 -5.35 -19.77
N TYR A 426 5.08 -4.41 -20.07
CA TYR A 426 4.96 -3.35 -21.09
C TYR A 426 3.71 -2.47 -20.93
N VAL A 427 3.28 -2.23 -19.69
CA VAL A 427 2.28 -1.22 -19.35
C VAL A 427 3.01 -0.07 -18.64
N CYS A 428 3.16 1.08 -19.30
CA CYS A 428 3.98 2.17 -18.77
C CYS A 428 3.38 2.73 -17.45
N PRO A 429 4.09 2.63 -16.30
CA PRO A 429 3.57 3.14 -15.04
C PRO A 429 3.52 4.66 -15.00
N MET A 430 4.45 5.33 -15.69
CA MET A 430 4.56 6.80 -15.71
C MET A 430 3.50 7.49 -16.56
N SER A 431 2.81 6.76 -17.44
CA SER A 431 1.78 7.33 -18.32
C SER A 431 0.39 6.80 -18.06
N GLN A 432 0.28 5.54 -17.62
CA GLN A 432 -1.01 4.85 -17.52
C GLN A 432 -1.47 4.68 -16.06
N CYS A 433 -0.61 4.93 -15.06
CA CYS A 433 -1.00 5.04 -13.65
C CYS A 433 -1.02 6.51 -13.23
N PRO A 434 -2.17 7.05 -12.78
CA PRO A 434 -2.23 8.43 -12.28
C PRO A 434 -1.33 8.70 -11.06
N LYS A 435 -0.98 7.63 -10.32
CA LYS A 435 -0.09 7.67 -9.15
C LYS A 435 1.36 7.29 -9.46
N ASN A 436 1.75 7.12 -10.73
CA ASN A 436 3.10 6.74 -11.16
C ASN A 436 3.71 5.51 -10.44
N GLN A 437 2.88 4.57 -9.99
CA GLN A 437 3.36 3.46 -9.15
C GLN A 437 4.15 2.44 -9.97
N ARG A 438 5.37 2.12 -9.51
CA ARG A 438 6.28 1.15 -10.13
C ARG A 438 6.26 -0.20 -9.42
N ASN A 439 5.94 -0.26 -8.12
CA ASN A 439 6.09 -1.49 -7.31
C ASN A 439 4.81 -2.23 -6.92
N GLY A 440 3.66 -1.89 -7.51
CA GLY A 440 2.41 -2.60 -7.30
C GLY A 440 1.21 -1.66 -7.21
N PRO A 441 -0.02 -2.20 -7.22
CA PRO A 441 -1.24 -1.40 -7.22
C PRO A 441 -1.38 -0.55 -5.94
N CYS A 442 -2.18 0.52 -6.01
CA CYS A 442 -2.69 1.17 -4.79
C CYS A 442 -3.81 0.32 -4.19
N GLY A 443 -4.18 0.61 -2.94
CA GLY A 443 -5.27 -0.09 -2.27
C GLY A 443 -6.66 0.20 -2.84
N GLY A 444 -6.85 1.19 -3.71
CA GLY A 444 -8.19 1.61 -4.15
C GLY A 444 -8.67 1.08 -5.50
N SER A 445 -7.91 0.22 -6.18
CA SER A 445 -8.47 -0.48 -7.35
C SER A 445 -9.75 -1.22 -6.98
N ASN A 446 -10.75 -1.15 -7.86
CA ASN A 446 -12.07 -1.73 -7.64
C ASN A 446 -12.48 -2.56 -8.86
N ASN A 447 -12.79 -3.84 -8.65
CA ASN A 447 -13.19 -4.79 -9.70
C ASN A 447 -12.27 -4.80 -10.94
N GLY A 448 -10.97 -4.60 -10.73
CA GLY A 448 -9.95 -4.58 -11.78
C GLY A 448 -9.69 -3.20 -12.41
N PHE A 449 -10.45 -2.18 -12.02
CA PHE A 449 -10.39 -0.84 -12.58
C PHE A 449 -9.68 0.17 -11.66
N CYS A 450 -9.21 1.26 -12.26
CA CYS A 450 -8.49 2.32 -11.55
C CYS A 450 -9.45 3.20 -10.74
N GLU A 451 -9.09 3.52 -9.49
CA GLU A 451 -9.89 4.43 -8.63
C GLU A 451 -10.02 5.84 -9.20
N VAL A 452 -9.00 6.32 -9.92
CA VAL A 452 -8.94 7.70 -10.43
C VAL A 452 -9.58 7.83 -11.80
N ASN A 453 -9.44 6.79 -12.62
CA ASN A 453 -9.99 6.72 -13.97
C ASN A 453 -10.83 5.43 -14.09
N PRO A 454 -12.10 5.44 -13.65
CA PRO A 454 -12.93 4.23 -13.59
C PRO A 454 -13.09 3.51 -14.93
N ASP A 455 -13.02 4.22 -16.05
CA ASP A 455 -13.11 3.63 -17.41
C ASP A 455 -11.84 2.89 -17.85
N ARG A 456 -10.76 2.92 -17.04
CA ARG A 456 -9.47 2.30 -17.36
C ARG A 456 -9.16 1.18 -16.40
N GLN A 457 -8.84 0.00 -16.95
CA GLN A 457 -8.31 -1.10 -16.17
C GLN A 457 -6.99 -0.71 -15.50
N CYS A 458 -6.83 -1.13 -14.25
CA CYS A 458 -5.61 -0.91 -13.47
C CYS A 458 -4.40 -1.48 -14.23
N ILE A 459 -3.29 -0.72 -14.21
CA ILE A 459 -2.07 -1.13 -14.92
C ILE A 459 -1.53 -2.49 -14.43
N TYR A 460 -1.70 -2.81 -13.14
CA TYR A 460 -1.23 -4.07 -12.56
C TYR A 460 -2.15 -5.24 -12.89
N VAL A 461 -3.44 -4.99 -13.11
CA VAL A 461 -4.36 -6.01 -13.61
C VAL A 461 -4.01 -6.40 -15.04
N ARG A 462 -3.67 -5.41 -15.87
CA ARG A 462 -3.19 -5.62 -17.24
C ARG A 462 -1.81 -6.27 -17.27
N ALA A 463 -0.86 -5.79 -16.47
CA ALA A 463 0.48 -6.37 -16.37
C ALA A 463 0.43 -7.82 -15.91
N TYR A 464 -0.35 -8.11 -14.86
CA TYR A 464 -0.57 -9.47 -14.35
C TYR A 464 -1.17 -10.37 -15.43
N SER A 465 -2.26 -9.94 -16.08
CA SER A 465 -2.91 -10.76 -17.12
C SER A 465 -1.99 -11.01 -18.33
N ARG A 466 -1.16 -10.03 -18.69
CA ARG A 466 -0.14 -10.17 -19.74
C ARG A 466 0.89 -11.23 -19.37
N LEU A 467 1.43 -11.19 -18.16
CA LEU A 467 2.43 -12.14 -17.69
C LEU A 467 1.84 -13.54 -17.44
N LYS A 468 0.67 -13.62 -16.81
CA LYS A 468 -0.07 -14.87 -16.55
C LYS A 468 -0.34 -15.67 -17.82
N LYS A 469 -0.65 -15.00 -18.94
CA LYS A 469 -0.83 -15.67 -20.24
C LYS A 469 0.38 -16.53 -20.66
N TYR A 470 1.56 -16.24 -20.12
CA TYR A 470 2.80 -16.96 -20.38
C TYR A 470 3.36 -17.68 -19.14
N GLY A 471 2.62 -17.71 -18.02
CA GLY A 471 3.07 -18.32 -16.75
C GLY A 471 4.21 -17.56 -16.06
N GLU A 472 4.24 -16.23 -16.22
CA GLU A 472 5.34 -15.36 -15.75
C GLU A 472 4.88 -14.31 -14.72
N GLU A 473 3.69 -14.45 -14.15
CA GLU A 473 3.09 -13.47 -13.24
C GLU A 473 3.93 -13.18 -11.99
N GLU A 474 4.71 -14.16 -11.52
CA GLU A 474 5.65 -14.03 -10.40
C GLU A 474 6.75 -13.00 -10.68
N GLN A 475 6.96 -12.57 -11.94
CA GLN A 475 7.86 -11.45 -12.24
C GLN A 475 7.45 -10.18 -11.47
N LEU A 476 6.15 -9.94 -11.26
CA LEU A 476 5.67 -8.78 -10.50
C LEU A 476 6.01 -8.85 -9.00
N ARG A 477 6.31 -10.05 -8.49
CA ARG A 477 6.80 -10.31 -7.13
C ARG A 477 8.29 -10.00 -6.95
N GLY A 478 9.05 -9.97 -8.04
CA GLY A 478 10.50 -9.74 -8.05
C GLY A 478 10.93 -8.39 -7.47
N THR A 479 12.23 -8.09 -7.54
CA THR A 479 12.84 -6.94 -6.85
C THR A 479 12.12 -5.62 -7.08
N GLN A 480 12.16 -4.76 -6.05
CA GLN A 480 11.66 -3.40 -6.12
C GLN A 480 12.35 -2.62 -7.26
N ILE A 481 11.54 -2.04 -8.14
CA ILE A 481 11.98 -1.12 -9.19
C ILE A 481 12.20 0.24 -8.53
N PRO A 482 13.38 0.88 -8.65
CA PRO A 482 13.65 2.18 -8.05
C PRO A 482 12.72 3.30 -8.52
N ALA A 483 12.67 4.36 -7.71
CA ALA A 483 11.99 5.60 -8.07
C ALA A 483 12.61 6.17 -9.35
N CYS A 484 11.79 6.79 -10.19
CA CYS A 484 12.23 7.30 -11.49
C CYS A 484 13.47 8.20 -11.33
N ASN A 485 14.51 7.95 -12.12
CA ASN A 485 15.63 8.87 -12.21
C ASN A 485 15.29 10.04 -13.14
N TRP A 486 14.98 11.20 -12.56
CA TRP A 486 14.62 12.40 -13.31
C TRP A 486 15.81 13.11 -13.97
N ASP A 487 17.07 12.75 -13.68
CA ASP A 487 18.24 13.22 -14.44
C ASP A 487 18.23 12.71 -15.88
N LEU A 488 17.50 11.61 -16.13
CA LEU A 488 17.30 11.03 -17.44
C LEU A 488 16.05 11.59 -18.15
N TYR A 489 15.33 12.53 -17.54
CA TYR A 489 14.13 13.09 -18.15
C TYR A 489 14.44 13.71 -19.51
N GLN A 490 13.61 13.40 -20.50
CA GLN A 490 13.78 13.80 -21.90
C GLN A 490 15.10 13.31 -22.53
N THR A 491 15.54 12.12 -22.15
CA THR A 491 16.63 11.40 -22.81
C THR A 491 16.18 10.04 -23.31
N SER A 492 16.93 9.48 -24.28
CA SER A 492 16.65 8.17 -24.87
C SER A 492 16.73 7.04 -23.83
N GLY A 493 15.61 6.40 -23.54
CA GLY A 493 15.54 5.25 -22.64
C GLY A 493 16.26 4.02 -23.20
N TRP A 494 16.27 3.85 -24.53
CA TRP A 494 17.06 2.79 -25.17
C TRP A 494 18.56 3.03 -24.98
N LYS A 495 19.04 4.25 -25.24
CA LYS A 495 20.44 4.62 -25.05
C LYS A 495 20.84 4.43 -23.58
N ASN A 496 20.01 4.90 -22.65
CA ASN A 496 20.28 4.80 -21.22
C ASN A 496 20.42 3.35 -20.75
N PHE A 497 19.56 2.45 -21.22
CA PHE A 497 19.69 1.01 -20.98
C PHE A 497 21.04 0.45 -21.45
N TYR A 498 21.44 0.69 -22.70
CA TYR A 498 22.68 0.12 -23.25
C TYR A 498 23.96 0.75 -22.67
N LEU A 499 23.90 2.02 -22.28
CA LEU A 499 25.02 2.75 -21.66
C LEU A 499 25.12 2.53 -20.16
N GLY A 500 24.15 1.85 -19.57
CA GLY A 500 24.19 1.50 -18.17
C GLY A 500 23.73 2.60 -17.21
N ARG A 501 22.86 3.52 -17.68
CA ARG A 501 22.45 4.73 -16.94
C ARG A 501 21.14 4.60 -16.18
N ASP A 502 20.24 3.74 -16.63
CA ASP A 502 18.91 3.55 -16.04
C ASP A 502 18.93 2.49 -14.92
N HIS A 503 17.79 2.32 -14.25
CA HIS A 503 17.70 1.33 -13.16
C HIS A 503 17.93 -0.11 -13.62
N ALA A 504 17.60 -0.45 -14.86
CA ALA A 504 17.78 -1.79 -15.40
C ALA A 504 19.28 -2.15 -15.53
N ALA A 505 20.14 -1.15 -15.67
CA ALA A 505 21.59 -1.32 -15.68
C ALA A 505 22.22 -1.51 -14.30
N ALA A 506 21.62 -0.94 -13.25
CA ALA A 506 22.10 -1.04 -11.88
C ALA A 506 21.96 -2.45 -11.27
N CYS A 507 21.40 -3.41 -12.02
CA CYS A 507 21.21 -4.78 -11.57
C CYS A 507 22.06 -5.85 -12.32
N PRO A 508 23.41 -5.86 -12.15
CA PRO A 508 24.20 -7.07 -12.41
C PRO A 508 24.23 -8.03 -11.19
N VAL A 509 23.78 -7.61 -10.01
CA VAL A 509 24.05 -8.33 -8.74
C VAL A 509 22.99 -9.38 -8.37
N ASP A 510 21.75 -9.31 -8.89
CA ASP A 510 20.67 -10.18 -8.37
C ASP A 510 20.16 -11.27 -9.32
N LYS A 511 20.80 -11.54 -10.47
CA LYS A 511 20.46 -12.75 -11.26
C LYS A 511 20.77 -14.05 -10.51
N ALA A 512 21.63 -14.01 -9.49
CA ALA A 512 21.84 -15.13 -8.56
C ALA A 512 20.74 -15.24 -7.49
N LYS A 513 20.12 -14.12 -7.08
CA LYS A 513 18.95 -14.14 -6.18
C LYS A 513 17.66 -14.50 -6.90
N ASP A 514 17.48 -14.12 -8.16
CA ASP A 514 16.37 -14.61 -8.99
C ASP A 514 16.40 -16.14 -9.14
N LYS A 515 17.60 -16.74 -9.14
CA LYS A 515 17.72 -18.20 -9.10
C LYS A 515 17.27 -18.77 -7.75
N LYS A 516 17.63 -18.12 -6.64
CA LYS A 516 17.23 -18.52 -5.29
C LYS A 516 15.74 -18.30 -5.00
N ILE A 517 15.13 -17.25 -5.56
CA ILE A 517 13.69 -16.98 -5.51
C ILE A 517 12.93 -17.98 -6.41
N LYS A 518 13.48 -18.35 -7.57
CA LYS A 518 12.93 -19.44 -8.40
C LYS A 518 13.05 -20.81 -7.73
N GLU A 519 14.14 -21.07 -6.99
CA GLU A 519 14.32 -22.30 -6.20
C GLU A 519 13.40 -22.34 -4.97
N LEU A 520 13.11 -21.19 -4.35
CA LEU A 520 12.12 -21.07 -3.25
C LEU A 520 10.67 -21.10 -3.71
N ALA A 521 10.39 -20.88 -5.00
CA ALA A 521 9.05 -21.00 -5.59
C ALA A 521 8.74 -22.43 -6.10
N GLN A 522 9.70 -23.35 -6.01
CA GLN A 522 9.57 -24.77 -6.38
C GLN A 522 9.40 -25.70 -5.17
N HIS A 523 9.32 -25.13 -3.96
CA HIS A 523 9.00 -25.79 -2.70
C HIS A 523 7.86 -25.04 -2.02
#